data_AF-A0A9P0CA76-F1
#
_entry.id   AF-A0A9P0CA76-F1
#
_cell.length_a   1.000
_cell.length_b   1.000
_cell.length_c   1.000
_cell.angle_alpha   90.00
_cell.angle_beta   90.00
_cell.angle_gamma   90.00
#
_symmetry.space_group_name_H-M   'P 1'
#
loop_
_entity.id
_entity.type
_entity.pdbx_description
1 polymer ?
#
loop_
_entity_poly.entity_id
_entity_poly.type
_entity_poly.pdbx_seq_one_letter_code
_entity_poly.pdbx_strand_id
1 'polypeptide(L)'
;MRLAGAIFSNVTKMLDFYSQFNPSPLSIKQFIDFGLNACERKSFLFLRKELPVRLANIMKEIALLPDNLLRMPSVGMVNQWYERSFEEIIQFEKMDPEPPVLTQFCERLIHIRNRHADVVQTMAQGVLELKESHEVDVGTENSIQYFLDRFYMSRISIRMLINQHTLLFGEEQVSARQASVSGIGNGGRHIGSIDPACDVVVVVRDAYENARFLCDRYYLASPDLELMQMGVASDRPMPIVYVPSHLYHMLFELFKNAMRAVMEHHESAPPPIQVNLINGKEDISVKVRLPFIRI
;
A
#
# COMPACT_ATOMS: atom_id res chain seq x y z
N MET A 1 32.33 20.29 -10.67
CA MET A 1 32.65 18.87 -10.38
C MET A 1 32.89 18.54 -8.89
N ARG A 2 33.42 19.43 -8.03
CA ARG A 2 33.67 19.10 -6.60
C ARG A 2 32.42 19.08 -5.69
N LEU A 3 31.40 19.90 -5.96
CA LEU A 3 30.17 19.96 -5.16
C LEU A 3 29.31 18.68 -5.26
N ALA A 4 29.19 18.09 -6.46
CA ALA A 4 28.45 16.86 -6.66
C ALA A 4 29.06 15.68 -5.89
N GLY A 5 30.39 15.53 -5.91
CA GLY A 5 31.08 14.46 -5.18
C GLY A 5 30.96 14.56 -3.65
N ALA A 6 30.95 15.78 -3.10
CA ALA A 6 30.77 15.98 -1.66
C ALA A 6 29.33 15.68 -1.21
N ILE A 7 28.33 16.09 -2.00
CA ILE A 7 26.91 15.80 -1.75
C ILE A 7 26.66 14.29 -1.79
N PHE A 8 27.15 13.60 -2.84
CA PHE A 8 27.06 12.13 -2.94
C PHE A 8 27.73 11.43 -1.75
N SER A 9 28.93 11.86 -1.35
CA SER A 9 29.63 11.27 -0.19
C SER A 9 28.87 11.44 1.13
N ASN A 10 28.07 12.51 1.26
CA ASN A 10 27.27 12.75 2.44
C ASN A 10 26.00 11.87 2.44
N VAL A 11 25.34 11.73 1.29
CA VAL A 11 24.15 10.86 1.14
C VAL A 11 24.48 9.42 1.50
N THR A 12 25.61 8.87 1.04
CA THR A 12 26.03 7.50 1.41
C THR A 12 26.26 7.34 2.91
N LYS A 13 26.90 8.33 3.57
CA LYS A 13 27.08 8.31 5.04
C LYS A 13 25.75 8.37 5.78
N MET A 14 24.82 9.21 5.30
CA MET A 14 23.49 9.31 5.88
C MET A 14 22.70 8.01 5.66
N LEU A 15 22.84 7.36 4.51
CA LEU A 15 22.25 6.05 4.23
C LEU A 15 22.75 5.00 5.24
N ASP A 16 24.06 4.91 5.43
CA ASP A 16 24.67 3.99 6.40
C ASP A 16 24.19 4.30 7.83
N PHE A 17 24.12 5.57 8.21
CA PHE A 17 23.61 5.99 9.51
C PHE A 17 22.14 5.60 9.71
N TYR A 18 21.26 5.91 8.76
CA TYR A 18 19.82 5.66 8.88
C TYR A 18 19.47 4.16 8.79
N SER A 19 20.27 3.37 8.09
CA SER A 19 20.07 1.92 7.99
C SER A 19 20.32 1.15 9.29
N GLN A 20 20.97 1.77 10.29
CA GLN A 20 21.22 1.16 11.60
C GLN A 20 20.01 1.24 12.54
N PHE A 21 19.02 2.07 12.22
CA PHE A 21 17.82 2.21 13.03
C PHE A 21 16.73 1.26 12.56
N ASN A 22 15.95 0.76 13.52
CA ASN A 22 14.77 -0.04 13.23
C ASN A 22 13.57 0.88 12.90
N PRO A 23 12.79 0.59 11.85
CA PRO A 23 11.52 1.27 11.60
C PRO A 23 10.59 1.22 12.82
N SER A 24 9.91 2.34 13.10
CA SER A 24 8.98 2.45 14.22
C SER A 24 7.59 1.94 13.80
N PRO A 25 7.10 0.80 14.30
CA PRO A 25 5.75 0.35 13.98
C PRO A 25 4.72 1.27 14.64
N LEU A 26 3.66 1.60 13.90
CA LEU A 26 2.54 2.40 14.39
C LEU A 26 1.24 1.59 14.30
N SER A 27 0.48 1.55 15.40
CA SER A 27 -0.85 0.96 15.42
C SER A 27 -1.88 1.88 14.74
N ILE A 28 -2.98 1.31 14.26
CA ILE A 28 -4.12 2.07 13.73
C ILE A 28 -4.63 3.09 14.77
N LYS A 29 -4.66 2.69 16.05
CA LYS A 29 -5.01 3.59 17.15
C LYS A 29 -4.08 4.82 17.22
N GLN A 30 -2.77 4.63 17.10
CA GLN A 30 -1.82 5.75 17.10
C GLN A 30 -2.02 6.68 15.90
N PHE A 31 -2.33 6.15 14.71
CA PHE A 31 -2.68 6.98 13.55
C PHE A 31 -3.94 7.82 13.78
N ILE A 32 -4.98 7.23 14.39
CA ILE A 32 -6.23 7.92 14.71
C ILE A 32 -6.01 9.01 15.77
N ASP A 33 -5.38 8.63 16.88
CA ASP A 33 -5.10 9.56 17.97
C ASP A 33 -4.23 10.74 17.48
N PHE A 34 -3.30 10.46 16.55
CA PHE A 34 -2.50 11.47 15.88
C PHE A 34 -3.36 12.36 14.97
N GLY A 35 -4.14 11.79 14.04
CA GLY A 35 -4.90 12.58 13.08
C GLY A 35 -6.02 13.43 13.71
N LEU A 36 -6.51 13.07 14.90
CA LEU A 36 -7.48 13.86 15.65
C LEU A 36 -6.86 15.01 16.45
N ASN A 37 -5.63 14.86 16.95
CA ASN A 37 -5.07 15.76 17.97
C ASN A 37 -3.73 16.41 17.60
N ALA A 38 -3.03 15.91 16.58
CA ALA A 38 -1.69 16.37 16.23
C ALA A 38 -1.71 17.44 15.13
N CYS A 39 -0.68 18.28 15.15
CA CYS A 39 -0.46 19.29 14.14
C CYS A 39 0.59 18.84 13.12
N GLU A 40 0.57 19.49 11.96
CA GLU A 40 1.50 19.26 10.85
C GLU A 40 2.96 19.27 11.30
N ARG A 41 3.34 20.20 12.20
CA ARG A 41 4.69 20.29 12.77
C ARG A 41 5.15 18.97 13.41
N LYS A 42 4.29 18.33 14.22
CA LYS A 42 4.63 17.03 14.84
C LYS A 42 4.75 15.93 13.80
N SER A 43 3.89 15.95 12.77
CA SER A 43 3.96 14.98 11.66
C SER A 43 5.28 15.09 10.91
N PHE A 44 5.66 16.31 10.55
CA PHE A 44 6.93 16.63 9.90
C PHE A 44 8.13 16.15 10.71
N LEU A 45 8.19 16.48 12.01
CA LEU A 45 9.31 16.10 12.87
C LEU A 45 9.48 14.58 12.97
N PHE A 46 8.38 13.82 12.98
CA PHE A 46 8.40 12.37 12.94
C PHE A 46 8.85 11.86 11.56
N LEU A 47 8.19 12.28 10.49
CA LEU A 47 8.41 11.75 9.13
C LEU A 47 9.78 12.10 8.56
N ARG A 48 10.34 13.28 8.86
CA ARG A 48 11.70 13.65 8.43
C ARG A 48 12.80 12.74 9.01
N LYS A 49 12.47 11.94 10.04
CA LYS A 49 13.35 10.93 10.63
C LYS A 49 12.93 9.51 10.25
N GLU A 50 11.65 9.20 10.35
CA GLU A 50 11.13 7.85 10.08
C GLU A 50 11.22 7.45 8.59
N LEU A 51 10.96 8.36 7.65
CA LEU A 51 11.04 8.04 6.21
C LEU A 51 12.47 7.70 5.77
N PRO A 52 13.52 8.47 6.15
CA PRO A 52 14.91 8.06 5.93
C PRO A 52 15.25 6.69 6.50
N VAL A 53 14.78 6.35 7.72
CA VAL A 53 15.00 5.01 8.31
C VAL A 53 14.45 3.92 7.40
N ARG A 54 13.17 4.03 6.99
CA ARG A 54 12.51 3.01 6.15
C ARG A 54 13.12 2.90 4.76
N LEU A 55 13.43 4.04 4.14
CA LEU A 55 14.09 4.08 2.84
C LEU A 55 15.50 3.48 2.89
N ALA A 56 16.29 3.83 3.91
CA ALA A 56 17.65 3.31 4.06
C ALA A 56 17.67 1.80 4.30
N ASN A 57 16.79 1.29 5.18
CA ASN A 57 16.68 -0.14 5.43
C ASN A 57 16.35 -0.91 4.15
N ILE A 58 15.34 -0.46 3.38
CA ILE A 58 14.98 -1.19 2.18
C ILE A 58 16.02 -1.06 1.06
N MET A 59 16.72 0.07 0.95
CA MET A 59 17.85 0.22 0.03
C MET A 59 18.99 -0.74 0.37
N LYS A 60 19.27 -0.97 1.66
CA LYS A 60 20.26 -1.99 2.08
C LYS A 60 19.81 -3.39 1.72
N GLU A 61 18.52 -3.71 1.87
CA GLU A 61 17.98 -5.01 1.45
C GLU A 61 18.04 -5.19 -0.07
N ILE A 62 17.75 -4.16 -0.87
CA ILE A 62 17.91 -4.20 -2.33
C ILE A 62 19.37 -4.52 -2.67
N ALA A 63 20.33 -3.87 -2.02
CA ALA A 63 21.76 -4.10 -2.25
C ALA A 63 22.24 -5.52 -1.87
N LEU A 64 21.43 -6.32 -1.17
CA LEU A 64 21.72 -7.72 -0.84
C LEU A 64 21.06 -8.72 -1.80
N LEU A 65 20.34 -8.24 -2.82
CA LEU A 65 19.79 -9.09 -3.86
C LEU A 65 20.91 -9.81 -4.65
N PRO A 66 20.62 -10.97 -5.25
CA PRO A 66 21.57 -11.66 -6.12
C PRO A 66 22.08 -10.73 -7.24
N ASP A 67 23.39 -10.77 -7.53
CA ASP A 67 24.03 -9.91 -8.53
C ASP A 67 23.34 -9.95 -9.89
N ASN A 68 22.86 -11.13 -10.30
CA ASN A 68 22.16 -11.29 -11.57
C ASN A 68 20.84 -10.49 -11.59
N LEU A 69 20.11 -10.46 -10.46
CA LEU A 69 18.88 -9.67 -10.33
C LEU A 69 19.18 -8.17 -10.23
N LEU A 70 20.22 -7.79 -9.50
CA LEU A 70 20.66 -6.38 -9.38
C LEU A 70 21.04 -5.75 -10.72
N ARG A 71 21.53 -6.55 -11.67
CA ARG A 71 21.89 -6.11 -13.02
C ARG A 71 20.69 -5.92 -13.94
N MET A 72 19.50 -6.39 -13.55
CA MET A 72 18.30 -6.27 -14.37
C MET A 72 17.89 -4.78 -14.49
N PRO A 73 17.67 -4.25 -15.71
CA PRO A 73 17.38 -2.84 -15.92
C PRO A 73 16.24 -2.31 -15.05
N SER A 74 15.16 -3.09 -14.90
CA SER A 74 14.00 -2.70 -14.11
C SER A 74 14.32 -2.58 -12.60
N VAL A 75 15.17 -3.45 -12.07
CA VAL A 75 15.64 -3.36 -10.67
C VAL A 75 16.52 -2.14 -10.47
N GLY A 76 17.40 -1.83 -11.44
CA GLY A 76 18.20 -0.62 -11.45
C GLY A 76 17.36 0.66 -11.40
N MET A 77 16.25 0.72 -12.16
CA MET A 77 15.31 1.85 -12.13
C MET A 77 14.67 2.03 -10.75
N VAL A 78 14.21 0.93 -10.14
CA VAL A 78 13.64 0.96 -8.79
C VAL A 78 14.68 1.47 -7.78
N ASN A 79 15.91 0.97 -7.84
CA ASN A 79 16.98 1.43 -6.94
C ASN A 79 17.21 2.95 -7.07
N GLN A 80 17.27 3.49 -8.29
CA GLN A 80 17.40 4.93 -8.54
C GLN A 80 16.23 5.74 -7.96
N TRP A 81 15.00 5.22 -8.01
CA TRP A 81 13.84 5.89 -7.41
C TRP A 81 13.93 5.97 -5.88
N TYR A 82 14.46 4.93 -5.23
CA TYR A 82 14.67 4.92 -3.78
C TYR A 82 15.82 5.85 -3.38
N GLU A 83 16.95 5.79 -4.09
CA GLU A 83 18.07 6.72 -3.91
C GLU A 83 17.60 8.18 -4.02
N ARG A 84 16.87 8.50 -5.09
CA ARG A 84 16.39 9.86 -5.30
C ARG A 84 15.41 10.31 -4.21
N SER A 85 14.50 9.43 -3.79
CA SER A 85 13.58 9.76 -2.69
C SER A 85 14.32 9.97 -1.37
N PHE A 86 15.35 9.17 -1.07
CA PHE A 86 16.17 9.34 0.12
C PHE A 86 16.95 10.67 0.10
N GLU A 87 17.60 10.99 -1.03
CA GLU A 87 18.29 12.26 -1.25
C GLU A 87 17.39 13.48 -1.06
N GLU A 88 16.13 13.39 -1.48
CA GLU A 88 15.19 14.50 -1.36
C GLU A 88 14.65 14.66 0.06
N ILE A 89 14.37 13.56 0.77
CA ILE A 89 13.87 13.64 2.15
C ILE A 89 14.96 14.06 3.13
N ILE A 90 16.20 13.60 2.94
CA ILE A 90 17.29 13.89 3.88
C ILE A 90 17.62 15.38 3.97
N GLN A 91 17.28 16.16 2.94
CA GLN A 91 17.43 17.62 2.93
C GLN A 91 16.63 18.30 4.05
N PHE A 92 15.52 17.69 4.49
CA PHE A 92 14.66 18.20 5.56
C PHE A 92 15.15 17.83 6.97
N GLU A 93 16.18 16.99 7.10
CA GLU A 93 16.60 16.41 8.39
C GLU A 93 16.85 17.46 9.47
N LYS A 94 17.51 18.56 9.08
CA LYS A 94 17.95 19.65 9.97
C LYS A 94 17.16 20.94 9.79
N MET A 95 16.08 20.92 9.00
CA MET A 95 15.26 22.11 8.76
C MET A 95 14.24 22.29 9.87
N ASP A 96 14.07 23.50 10.38
CA ASP A 96 13.04 23.80 11.37
C ASP A 96 11.63 23.76 10.75
N PRO A 97 10.59 23.39 11.52
CA PRO A 97 9.22 23.23 11.05
C PRO A 97 8.51 24.58 10.85
N GLU A 98 9.10 25.43 10.00
CA GLU A 98 8.53 26.71 9.59
C GLU A 98 7.52 26.52 8.44
N PRO A 99 6.47 27.36 8.34
CA PRO A 99 5.39 27.13 7.38
C PRO A 99 5.84 26.87 5.92
N PRO A 100 6.80 27.62 5.34
CA PRO A 100 7.28 27.34 3.98
C PRO A 100 7.97 25.97 3.84
N VAL A 101 8.62 25.49 4.90
CA VAL A 101 9.28 24.18 4.93
C VAL A 101 8.24 23.06 4.99
N LEU A 102 7.16 23.26 5.74
CA LEU A 102 6.06 22.29 5.86
C LEU A 102 5.34 22.10 4.52
N THR A 103 4.98 23.19 3.83
CA THR A 103 4.41 23.13 2.48
C THR A 103 5.34 22.39 1.51
N GLN A 104 6.61 22.78 1.44
CA GLN A 104 7.60 22.12 0.58
C GLN A 104 7.79 20.64 0.91
N PHE A 105 7.73 20.27 2.19
CA PHE A 105 7.81 18.89 2.62
C PHE A 105 6.60 18.10 2.14
N CYS A 106 5.38 18.62 2.30
CA CYS A 106 4.16 17.97 1.83
C CYS A 106 4.18 17.78 0.30
N GLU A 107 4.54 18.81 -0.47
CA GLU A 107 4.75 18.71 -1.92
C GLU A 107 5.78 17.65 -2.28
N ARG A 108 6.90 17.60 -1.53
CA ARG A 108 7.93 16.59 -1.75
C ARG A 108 7.41 15.17 -1.53
N LEU A 109 6.60 14.95 -0.50
CA LEU A 109 5.98 13.65 -0.24
C LEU A 109 5.03 13.23 -1.38
N ILE A 110 4.26 14.17 -1.94
CA ILE A 110 3.40 13.93 -3.12
C ILE A 110 4.25 13.48 -4.31
N HIS A 111 5.36 14.18 -4.60
CA HIS A 111 6.27 13.79 -5.67
C HIS A 111 6.87 12.40 -5.47
N ILE A 112 7.29 12.07 -4.25
CA ILE A 112 7.82 10.74 -3.91
C ILE A 112 6.76 9.66 -4.10
N ARG A 113 5.53 9.89 -3.62
CA ARG A 113 4.39 8.96 -3.83
C ARG A 113 4.17 8.67 -5.31
N ASN A 114 4.18 9.72 -6.14
CA ASN A 114 3.93 9.60 -7.58
C ASN A 114 5.09 8.89 -8.29
N ARG A 115 6.35 9.21 -7.96
CA ARG A 115 7.54 8.49 -8.47
C ARG A 115 7.47 6.99 -8.19
N HIS A 116 6.96 6.63 -7.02
CA HIS A 116 6.88 5.24 -6.57
C HIS A 116 5.62 4.51 -7.05
N ALA A 117 4.79 5.10 -7.94
CA ALA A 117 3.52 4.53 -8.38
C ALA A 117 3.70 3.14 -9.02
N ASP A 118 4.67 2.99 -9.92
CA ASP A 118 4.86 1.78 -10.74
C ASP A 118 5.93 0.81 -10.20
N VAL A 119 6.35 0.98 -8.94
CA VAL A 119 7.37 0.13 -8.31
C VAL A 119 7.00 -1.36 -8.33
N VAL A 120 5.73 -1.71 -8.15
CA VAL A 120 5.30 -3.12 -8.11
C VAL A 120 5.44 -3.75 -9.50
N GLN A 121 4.93 -3.08 -10.53
CA GLN A 121 5.02 -3.55 -11.91
C GLN A 121 6.47 -3.61 -12.39
N THR A 122 7.27 -2.60 -12.03
CA THR A 122 8.68 -2.52 -12.42
C THR A 122 9.52 -3.58 -11.71
N MET A 123 9.33 -3.83 -10.41
CA MET A 123 10.03 -4.94 -9.74
C MET A 123 9.61 -6.30 -10.29
N ALA A 124 8.32 -6.51 -10.59
CA ALA A 124 7.86 -7.74 -11.24
C ALA A 124 8.54 -7.94 -12.60
N GLN A 125 8.66 -6.87 -13.40
CA GLN A 125 9.40 -6.90 -14.66
C GLN A 125 10.87 -7.27 -14.46
N GLY A 126 11.54 -6.76 -13.42
CA GLY A 126 12.92 -7.13 -13.09
C GLY A 126 13.10 -8.62 -12.76
N VAL A 127 12.11 -9.22 -12.09
CA VAL A 127 12.13 -10.68 -11.83
C VAL A 127 11.86 -11.48 -13.11
N LEU A 128 11.00 -10.98 -14.01
CA LEU A 128 10.79 -11.60 -15.33
C LEU A 128 12.06 -11.53 -16.18
N GLU A 129 12.71 -10.37 -16.24
CA GLU A 129 13.99 -10.18 -16.94
C GLU A 129 15.06 -11.19 -16.45
N LEU A 130 15.12 -11.44 -15.13
CA LEU A 130 16.01 -12.47 -14.57
C LEU A 130 15.62 -13.87 -15.06
N LYS A 131 14.34 -14.25 -14.97
CA LYS A 131 13.86 -15.58 -15.35
C LYS A 131 14.04 -15.89 -16.84
N GLU A 132 13.99 -14.87 -17.69
CA GLU A 132 14.19 -15.02 -19.13
C GLU A 132 15.68 -15.12 -19.51
N SER A 133 16.57 -14.52 -18.72
CA SER A 133 18.00 -14.43 -19.04
C SER A 133 18.88 -15.44 -18.31
N HIS A 134 18.42 -15.99 -17.18
CA HIS A 134 19.19 -16.89 -16.33
C HIS A 134 18.33 -18.04 -15.82
N GLU A 135 18.94 -19.21 -15.66
CA GLU A 135 18.34 -20.28 -14.85
C GLU A 135 18.35 -19.86 -13.38
N VAL A 136 17.19 -19.94 -12.73
CA VAL A 136 17.02 -19.58 -11.33
C VAL A 136 16.78 -20.86 -10.54
N ASP A 137 17.70 -21.17 -9.62
CA ASP A 137 17.53 -22.31 -8.73
C ASP A 137 16.53 -22.00 -7.60
N VAL A 138 16.01 -23.07 -6.97
CA VAL A 138 15.01 -22.97 -5.90
C VAL A 138 15.49 -22.14 -4.69
N GLY A 139 16.80 -22.18 -4.38
CA GLY A 139 17.39 -21.37 -3.31
C GLY A 139 17.28 -19.89 -3.63
N THR A 140 17.67 -19.50 -4.83
CA THR A 140 17.55 -18.12 -5.32
C THR A 140 16.09 -17.66 -5.36
N GLU A 141 15.15 -18.49 -5.83
CA GLU A 141 13.71 -18.15 -5.82
C GLU A 141 13.20 -17.86 -4.40
N ASN A 142 13.58 -18.68 -3.41
CA ASN A 142 13.19 -18.47 -2.02
C ASN A 142 13.78 -17.17 -1.44
N SER A 143 15.03 -16.83 -1.77
CA SER A 143 15.65 -15.57 -1.36
C SER A 143 14.95 -14.35 -1.99
N ILE A 144 14.60 -14.44 -3.28
CA ILE A 144 13.84 -13.40 -3.97
C ILE A 144 12.45 -13.24 -3.32
N GLN A 145 11.74 -14.33 -3.05
CA GLN A 145 10.44 -14.30 -2.39
C GLN A 145 10.52 -13.61 -1.01
N TYR A 146 11.48 -14.03 -0.18
CA TYR A 146 11.70 -13.42 1.14
C TYR A 146 11.96 -11.90 1.03
N PHE A 147 12.77 -11.49 0.07
CA PHE A 147 13.01 -10.08 -0.20
C PHE A 147 11.74 -9.35 -0.65
N LEU A 148 10.99 -9.90 -1.61
CA LEU A 148 9.80 -9.24 -2.19
C LEU A 148 8.72 -9.01 -1.12
N ASP A 149 8.52 -9.98 -0.22
CA ASP A 149 7.56 -9.84 0.88
C ASP A 149 7.92 -8.64 1.78
N ARG A 150 9.19 -8.53 2.16
CA ARG A 150 9.69 -7.41 2.98
C ARG A 150 9.67 -6.09 2.22
N PHE A 151 10.04 -6.11 0.95
CA PHE A 151 10.06 -4.95 0.07
C PHE A 151 8.67 -4.34 -0.11
N TYR A 152 7.67 -5.17 -0.43
CA TYR A 152 6.31 -4.69 -0.60
C TYR A 152 5.66 -4.27 0.72
N MET A 153 5.94 -4.96 1.83
CA MET A 153 5.50 -4.51 3.15
C MET A 153 6.12 -3.16 3.55
N SER A 154 7.42 -2.98 3.32
CA SER A 154 8.10 -1.70 3.55
C SER A 154 7.47 -0.58 2.71
N ARG A 155 7.21 -0.84 1.42
CA ARG A 155 6.56 0.12 0.52
C ARG A 155 5.14 0.48 0.95
N ILE A 156 4.31 -0.49 1.34
CA ILE A 156 2.97 -0.24 1.87
C ILE A 156 3.06 0.67 3.10
N SER A 157 4.03 0.41 3.98
CA SER A 157 4.25 1.19 5.19
C SER A 157 4.67 2.64 4.90
N ILE A 158 5.55 2.87 3.92
CA ILE A 158 5.99 4.20 3.47
C ILE A 158 4.81 4.95 2.84
N ARG A 159 4.04 4.27 1.96
CA ARG A 159 2.84 4.84 1.33
C ARG A 159 1.79 5.21 2.37
N MET A 160 1.61 4.39 3.41
CA MET A 160 0.70 4.69 4.52
C MET A 160 1.09 5.99 5.23
N LEU A 161 2.37 6.15 5.60
CA LEU A 161 2.88 7.36 6.25
C LEU A 161 2.71 8.61 5.38
N ILE A 162 3.09 8.52 4.10
CA ILE A 162 2.96 9.62 3.15
C ILE A 162 1.50 10.00 2.96
N ASN A 163 0.62 9.03 2.68
CA ASN A 163 -0.79 9.28 2.46
C ASN A 163 -1.44 9.95 3.66
N GLN A 164 -1.16 9.47 4.88
CA GLN A 164 -1.67 10.05 6.11
C GLN A 164 -1.29 11.53 6.24
N HIS A 165 -0.02 11.88 6.02
CA HIS A 165 0.41 13.28 6.07
C HIS A 165 -0.27 14.13 4.99
N THR A 166 -0.24 13.67 3.73
CA THR A 166 -0.77 14.45 2.60
C THR A 166 -2.30 14.61 2.65
N LEU A 167 -3.03 13.64 3.18
CA LEU A 167 -4.49 13.74 3.33
C LEU A 167 -4.88 14.64 4.50
N LEU A 168 -4.07 14.68 5.57
CA LEU A 168 -4.35 15.52 6.73
C LEU A 168 -3.92 16.99 6.53
N PHE A 169 -2.85 17.23 5.78
CA PHE A 169 -2.20 18.56 5.70
C PHE A 169 -1.99 19.10 4.28
N GLY A 170 -2.26 18.33 3.22
CA GLY A 170 -2.07 18.79 1.85
C GLY A 170 -3.05 19.90 1.44
N GLU A 171 -2.54 20.89 0.70
CA GLU A 171 -3.28 22.11 0.31
C GLU A 171 -4.53 21.84 -0.54
N GLU A 172 -4.51 20.81 -1.40
CA GLU A 172 -5.67 20.35 -2.18
C GLU A 172 -6.88 19.94 -1.31
N GLN A 173 -6.67 19.63 -0.03
CA GLN A 173 -7.71 19.24 0.91
C GLN A 173 -8.20 20.38 1.81
N VAL A 174 -7.51 21.52 1.87
CA VAL A 174 -8.03 22.70 2.61
C VAL A 174 -9.28 23.24 1.91
N SER A 175 -9.36 23.14 0.58
CA SER A 175 -10.56 23.40 -0.22
C SER A 175 -11.62 22.27 -0.10
N ALA A 176 -11.18 21.01 0.05
CA ALA A 176 -12.08 19.86 0.16
C ALA A 176 -12.73 19.69 1.55
N ARG A 177 -12.10 20.18 2.63
CA ARG A 177 -12.72 20.31 3.96
C ARG A 177 -13.98 21.16 3.95
N GLN A 178 -14.14 22.04 2.95
CA GLN A 178 -15.34 22.84 2.72
C GLN A 178 -16.28 22.26 1.64
N ALA A 179 -15.86 21.26 0.86
CA ALA A 179 -16.55 20.85 -0.37
C ALA A 179 -16.90 19.34 -0.50
N SER A 180 -16.44 18.44 0.37
CA SER A 180 -16.79 17.00 0.24
C SER A 180 -18.11 16.62 0.94
N VAL A 181 -19.17 17.32 0.55
CA VAL A 181 -20.48 16.72 0.31
C VAL A 181 -20.45 16.37 -1.17
N SER A 182 -20.53 15.08 -1.51
CA SER A 182 -20.74 14.49 -2.87
C SER A 182 -19.54 13.75 -3.48
N GLY A 183 -19.68 12.42 -3.57
CA GLY A 183 -19.08 11.61 -4.63
C GLY A 183 -17.90 10.72 -4.24
N ILE A 184 -18.19 9.47 -3.84
CA ILE A 184 -17.25 8.32 -3.66
C ILE A 184 -16.41 8.31 -2.37
N GLY A 185 -16.78 9.09 -1.37
CA GLY A 185 -16.34 8.89 0.01
C GLY A 185 -17.35 9.51 0.95
N ASN A 186 -17.92 8.74 1.86
CA ASN A 186 -18.80 9.28 2.89
C ASN A 186 -18.04 10.38 3.66
N GLY A 187 -18.60 11.58 3.62
CA GLY A 187 -17.94 12.83 3.98
C GLY A 187 -17.40 12.87 5.41
N GLY A 188 -16.34 13.66 5.62
CA GLY A 188 -15.89 14.18 6.91
C GLY A 188 -15.48 13.19 8.01
N ARG A 189 -15.69 11.88 7.86
CA ARG A 189 -15.44 10.87 8.91
C ARG A 189 -14.01 10.31 8.88
N HIS A 190 -13.33 10.36 7.74
CA HIS A 190 -12.02 9.74 7.58
C HIS A 190 -10.93 10.54 8.30
N ILE A 191 -10.01 9.82 8.94
CA ILE A 191 -8.80 10.36 9.54
C ILE A 191 -7.64 9.96 8.63
N GLY A 192 -7.28 10.89 7.73
CA GLY A 192 -6.41 10.56 6.61
C GLY A 192 -7.04 9.49 5.73
N SER A 193 -6.37 8.35 5.57
CA SER A 193 -6.88 7.18 4.84
C SER A 193 -7.65 6.16 5.70
N ILE A 194 -7.81 6.42 7.00
CA ILE A 194 -8.47 5.49 7.93
C ILE A 194 -9.93 5.89 8.10
N ASP A 195 -10.82 4.91 8.01
CA ASP A 195 -12.22 5.06 8.38
C ASP A 195 -12.45 4.43 9.77
N PRO A 196 -12.82 5.23 10.79
CA PRO A 196 -13.08 4.72 12.14
C PRO A 196 -14.33 3.82 12.23
N ALA A 197 -15.15 3.76 11.19
CA ALA A 197 -16.30 2.86 11.14
C ALA A 197 -16.51 2.30 9.71
N CYS A 198 -15.42 1.80 9.13
CA CYS A 198 -15.37 1.11 7.84
C CYS A 198 -16.37 -0.06 7.83
N ASP A 199 -17.44 0.05 7.05
CA ASP A 199 -18.42 -1.05 6.92
C ASP A 199 -17.90 -2.10 5.95
N VAL A 200 -17.53 -3.27 6.49
CA VAL A 200 -16.97 -4.37 5.70
C VAL A 200 -17.96 -4.85 4.63
N VAL A 201 -19.26 -4.82 4.90
CA VAL A 201 -20.30 -5.24 3.94
C VAL A 201 -20.24 -4.37 2.68
N VAL A 202 -20.08 -3.07 2.85
CA VAL A 202 -20.01 -2.11 1.74
C VAL A 202 -18.74 -2.34 0.91
N VAL A 203 -17.58 -2.51 1.56
CA VAL A 203 -16.31 -2.74 0.87
C VAL A 203 -16.32 -4.06 0.09
N VAL A 204 -16.93 -5.12 0.65
CA VAL A 204 -17.12 -6.41 -0.04
C VAL A 204 -17.95 -6.24 -1.30
N ARG A 205 -19.09 -5.54 -1.21
CA ARG A 205 -19.97 -5.32 -2.37
C ARG A 205 -19.29 -4.48 -3.44
N ASP A 206 -18.60 -3.41 -3.06
CA ASP A 206 -17.88 -2.55 -4.01
C ASP A 206 -16.76 -3.31 -4.73
N ALA A 207 -15.95 -4.08 -4.00
CA ALA A 207 -14.90 -4.92 -4.59
C ALA A 207 -15.49 -6.00 -5.52
N TYR A 208 -16.60 -6.62 -5.13
CA TYR A 208 -17.29 -7.61 -5.94
C TYR A 208 -17.84 -6.99 -7.23
N GLU A 209 -18.55 -5.86 -7.18
CA GLU A 209 -19.17 -5.24 -8.36
C GLU A 209 -18.11 -4.80 -9.38
N ASN A 210 -16.97 -4.25 -8.93
CA ASN A 210 -15.88 -3.91 -9.84
C ASN A 210 -15.20 -5.15 -10.45
N ALA A 211 -15.04 -6.24 -9.69
CA ALA A 211 -14.55 -7.50 -10.24
C ALA A 211 -15.54 -8.11 -11.22
N ARG A 212 -16.84 -8.04 -10.91
CA ARG A 212 -17.97 -8.48 -11.73
C ARG A 212 -17.95 -7.77 -13.08
N PHE A 213 -17.80 -6.45 -13.07
CA PHE A 213 -17.70 -5.64 -14.29
C PHE A 213 -16.57 -6.12 -15.23
N LEU A 214 -15.40 -6.46 -14.67
CA LEU A 214 -14.29 -7.01 -15.45
C LEU A 214 -14.58 -8.43 -15.96
N CYS A 215 -15.21 -9.26 -15.12
CA CYS A 215 -15.61 -10.62 -15.46
C CYS A 215 -16.64 -10.63 -16.60
N ASP A 216 -17.69 -9.83 -16.50
CA ASP A 216 -18.72 -9.67 -17.53
C ASP A 216 -18.12 -9.21 -18.86
N ARG A 217 -17.14 -8.31 -18.83
CA ARG A 217 -16.47 -7.84 -20.05
C ARG A 217 -15.66 -8.95 -20.76
N TYR A 218 -15.13 -9.92 -20.01
CA TYR A 218 -14.29 -10.99 -20.57
C TYR A 218 -15.09 -12.26 -20.90
N TYR A 219 -16.00 -12.66 -20.01
CA TYR A 219 -16.75 -13.93 -20.12
C TYR A 219 -18.20 -13.75 -20.57
N LEU A 220 -18.69 -12.50 -20.72
CA LEU A 220 -20.09 -12.16 -21.02
C LEU A 220 -21.10 -12.63 -19.95
N ALA A 221 -20.60 -13.08 -18.81
CA ALA A 221 -21.35 -13.51 -17.65
C ALA A 221 -20.43 -13.48 -16.42
N SER A 222 -21.03 -13.51 -15.23
CA SER A 222 -20.36 -13.55 -13.94
C SER A 222 -21.19 -14.34 -12.92
N PRO A 223 -20.55 -14.98 -11.93
CA PRO A 223 -21.26 -15.62 -10.83
C PRO A 223 -21.86 -14.57 -9.89
N ASP A 224 -23.05 -14.84 -9.33
CA ASP A 224 -23.68 -13.98 -8.33
C ASP A 224 -22.95 -13.99 -6.97
N LEU A 225 -23.25 -13.03 -6.10
CA LEU A 225 -22.71 -12.93 -4.73
C LEU A 225 -23.73 -13.40 -3.69
N GLU A 226 -23.37 -14.41 -2.91
CA GLU A 226 -24.09 -14.83 -1.71
C GLU A 226 -23.36 -14.37 -0.46
N LEU A 227 -23.85 -13.29 0.18
CA LEU A 227 -23.24 -12.73 1.39
C LEU A 227 -23.96 -13.22 2.66
N MET A 228 -23.21 -13.89 3.53
CA MET A 228 -23.66 -14.36 4.84
C MET A 228 -22.95 -13.59 5.96
N GLN A 229 -23.71 -13.14 6.97
CA GLN A 229 -23.18 -12.48 8.16
C GLN A 229 -23.40 -13.37 9.38
N MET A 230 -22.34 -13.63 10.16
CA MET A 230 -22.41 -14.35 11.43
C MET A 230 -21.96 -13.46 12.58
N GLY A 231 -22.73 -13.46 13.68
CA GLY A 231 -22.48 -12.63 14.87
C GLY A 231 -23.15 -11.26 14.85
N VAL A 232 -23.70 -10.84 13.71
CA VAL A 232 -24.50 -9.63 13.53
C VAL A 232 -25.75 -9.98 12.72
N ALA A 233 -26.88 -9.35 12.99
CA ALA A 233 -28.09 -9.53 12.18
C ALA A 233 -27.80 -9.13 10.72
N SER A 234 -28.27 -9.92 9.76
CA SER A 234 -27.94 -9.80 8.33
C SER A 234 -28.30 -8.46 7.68
N ASP A 235 -29.12 -7.65 8.35
CA ASP A 235 -29.58 -6.32 7.95
C ASP A 235 -28.77 -5.18 8.58
N ARG A 236 -27.77 -5.47 9.43
CA ARG A 236 -26.97 -4.46 10.13
C ARG A 236 -25.56 -4.32 9.53
N PRO A 237 -24.96 -3.12 9.64
CA PRO A 237 -23.58 -2.87 9.21
C PRO A 237 -22.58 -3.63 10.11
N MET A 238 -21.41 -3.94 9.56
CA MET A 238 -20.28 -4.53 10.31
C MET A 238 -19.10 -3.54 10.33
N PRO A 239 -19.16 -2.49 11.18
CA PRO A 239 -18.15 -1.45 11.20
C PRO A 239 -16.86 -1.93 11.89
N ILE A 240 -15.73 -1.66 11.26
CA ILE A 240 -14.40 -1.86 11.82
C ILE A 240 -13.56 -0.58 11.68
N VAL A 241 -12.50 -0.46 12.46
CA VAL A 241 -11.53 0.62 12.30
C VAL A 241 -10.45 0.16 11.32
N TYR A 242 -10.47 0.65 10.07
CA TYR A 242 -9.55 0.15 9.06
C TYR A 242 -9.28 1.15 7.92
N VAL A 243 -8.37 0.80 7.01
CA VAL A 243 -8.12 1.54 5.76
C VAL A 243 -8.97 0.90 4.65
N PRO A 244 -10.09 1.52 4.20
CA PRO A 244 -11.02 0.87 3.28
C PRO A 244 -10.36 0.44 1.97
N SER A 245 -9.43 1.25 1.43
CA SER A 245 -8.72 0.93 0.19
C SER A 245 -7.82 -0.31 0.29
N HIS A 246 -7.25 -0.60 1.47
CA HIS A 246 -6.48 -1.83 1.68
C HIS A 246 -7.38 -3.05 1.66
N LEU A 247 -8.52 -2.99 2.36
CA LEU A 247 -9.51 -4.06 2.38
C LEU A 247 -10.11 -4.29 0.99
N TYR A 248 -10.45 -3.21 0.28
CA TYR A 248 -10.92 -3.25 -1.11
C TYR A 248 -9.92 -3.98 -2.01
N HIS A 249 -8.64 -3.61 -1.97
CA HIS A 249 -7.62 -4.26 -2.82
C HIS A 249 -7.52 -5.76 -2.56
N MET A 250 -7.51 -6.20 -1.29
CA MET A 250 -7.48 -7.63 -0.96
C MET A 250 -8.69 -8.36 -1.53
N LEU A 251 -9.89 -7.82 -1.32
CA LEU A 251 -11.13 -8.46 -1.75
C LEU A 251 -11.29 -8.44 -3.27
N PHE A 252 -10.91 -7.36 -3.94
CA PHE A 252 -10.97 -7.22 -5.38
C PHE A 252 -10.09 -8.25 -6.09
N GLU A 253 -8.85 -8.46 -5.62
CA GLU A 253 -7.97 -9.49 -6.17
C GLU A 253 -8.51 -10.90 -5.90
N LEU A 254 -9.05 -11.17 -4.70
CA LEU A 254 -9.69 -12.45 -4.40
C LEU A 254 -10.92 -12.71 -5.28
N PHE A 255 -11.77 -11.71 -5.52
CA PHE A 255 -12.95 -11.85 -6.37
C PHE A 255 -12.59 -12.09 -7.82
N LYS A 256 -11.61 -11.39 -8.39
CA LYS A 256 -11.14 -11.68 -9.76
C LYS A 256 -10.69 -13.14 -9.91
N ASN A 257 -9.90 -13.63 -8.95
CA ASN A 257 -9.43 -15.02 -8.96
C ASN A 257 -10.59 -16.02 -8.80
N ALA A 258 -11.51 -15.75 -7.88
CA ALA A 258 -12.70 -16.56 -7.64
C ALA A 258 -13.61 -16.62 -8.87
N MET A 259 -13.93 -15.47 -9.47
CA MET A 259 -14.73 -15.37 -10.68
C MET A 259 -14.09 -16.09 -11.85
N ARG A 260 -12.79 -15.88 -12.09
CA ARG A 260 -12.04 -16.60 -13.13
C ARG A 260 -12.16 -18.11 -12.95
N ALA A 261 -11.91 -18.61 -11.74
CA ALA A 261 -12.00 -20.03 -11.45
C ALA A 261 -13.43 -20.58 -11.70
N VAL A 262 -14.47 -19.86 -11.29
CA VAL A 262 -15.87 -20.28 -11.51
C VAL A 262 -16.20 -20.34 -13.00
N MET A 263 -15.88 -19.28 -13.73
CA MET A 263 -16.21 -19.15 -15.15
C MET A 263 -15.43 -20.14 -16.03
N GLU A 264 -14.17 -20.45 -15.70
CA GLU A 264 -13.37 -21.45 -16.42
C GLU A 264 -13.81 -22.90 -16.15
N HIS A 265 -14.53 -23.17 -15.04
CA HIS A 265 -14.99 -24.51 -14.67
C HIS A 265 -16.47 -24.80 -14.97
N HIS A 266 -17.28 -23.77 -15.24
CA HIS A 266 -18.72 -23.91 -15.47
C HIS A 266 -19.13 -23.21 -16.76
N GLU A 267 -19.35 -23.99 -17.82
CA GLU A 267 -19.76 -23.46 -19.13
C GLU A 267 -21.19 -22.88 -19.11
N SER A 268 -22.06 -23.39 -18.24
CA SER A 268 -23.45 -22.95 -18.10
C SER A 268 -23.87 -22.88 -16.65
N ALA A 269 -24.58 -21.81 -16.27
CA ALA A 269 -25.07 -21.55 -14.91
C ALA A 269 -23.94 -21.55 -13.85
N PRO A 270 -23.05 -20.54 -13.87
CA PRO A 270 -21.97 -20.43 -12.88
C PRO A 270 -22.56 -20.32 -11.46
N PRO A 271 -22.13 -21.14 -10.50
CA PRO A 271 -22.63 -21.08 -9.15
C PRO A 271 -22.16 -19.79 -8.44
N PRO A 272 -22.91 -19.28 -7.45
CA PRO A 272 -22.57 -18.03 -6.79
C PRO A 272 -21.30 -18.15 -5.94
N ILE A 273 -20.59 -17.04 -5.80
CA ILE A 273 -19.48 -16.89 -4.86
C ILE A 273 -20.06 -16.60 -3.48
N GLN A 274 -19.72 -17.45 -2.51
CA GLN A 274 -20.18 -17.31 -1.13
C GLN A 274 -19.18 -16.52 -0.31
N VAL A 275 -19.63 -15.50 0.41
CA VAL A 275 -18.80 -14.71 1.33
C VAL A 275 -19.36 -14.78 2.73
N ASN A 276 -18.58 -15.30 3.66
CA ASN A 276 -18.93 -15.34 5.08
C ASN A 276 -18.18 -14.26 5.83
N LEU A 277 -18.92 -13.34 6.44
CA LEU A 277 -18.41 -12.32 7.35
C LEU A 277 -18.63 -12.77 8.78
N ILE A 278 -17.54 -12.83 9.56
CA ILE A 278 -17.57 -13.26 10.95
C ILE A 278 -16.88 -12.19 11.79
N ASN A 279 -17.63 -11.65 12.76
CA ASN A 279 -17.10 -10.74 13.77
C ASN A 279 -16.87 -11.49 15.09
N GLY A 280 -15.62 -11.78 15.39
CA GLY A 280 -15.18 -12.37 16.65
C GLY A 280 -14.85 -11.32 17.71
N LYS A 281 -14.34 -11.77 18.85
CA LYS A 281 -13.87 -10.85 19.91
C LYS A 281 -12.55 -10.17 19.54
N GLU A 282 -11.69 -10.88 18.82
CA GLU A 282 -10.34 -10.44 18.44
C GLU A 282 -10.17 -10.35 16.92
N ASP A 283 -10.91 -11.17 16.17
CA ASP A 283 -10.76 -11.31 14.73
C ASP A 283 -11.99 -10.83 13.95
N ILE A 284 -11.72 -10.23 12.80
CA ILE A 284 -12.70 -10.03 11.73
C ILE A 284 -12.29 -10.94 10.58
N SER A 285 -13.12 -11.92 10.25
CA SER A 285 -12.84 -12.88 9.18
C SER A 285 -13.75 -12.63 7.98
N VAL A 286 -13.14 -12.51 6.80
CA VAL A 286 -13.84 -12.48 5.51
C VAL A 286 -13.44 -13.72 4.72
N LYS A 287 -14.35 -14.69 4.62
CA LYS A 287 -14.10 -15.95 3.92
C LYS A 287 -14.82 -15.96 2.58
N VAL A 288 -14.06 -15.91 1.49
CA VAL A 288 -14.56 -16.12 0.12
C VAL A 288 -14.50 -17.62 -0.19
N ARG A 289 -15.63 -18.23 -0.54
CA ARG A 289 -15.76 -19.67 -0.80
C ARG A 289 -16.29 -19.90 -2.21
N LEU A 290 -15.61 -20.81 -2.91
CA LEU A 290 -16.07 -21.39 -4.16
C LEU A 290 -16.85 -22.69 -3.87
N PRO A 291 -18.06 -22.87 -4.40
CA PRO A 291 -18.95 -23.98 -4.02
C PRO A 291 -18.45 -25.37 -4.48
N PHE A 292 -17.54 -25.43 -5.45
CA PHE A 292 -17.07 -26.66 -6.08
C PHE A 292 -15.63 -27.05 -5.72
N ILE A 293 -14.86 -26.16 -5.07
CA ILE A 293 -13.51 -26.50 -4.58
C ILE A 293 -13.64 -27.04 -3.16
N ARG A 294 -13.50 -28.37 -3.01
CA ARG A 294 -13.19 -28.98 -1.71
C ARG A 294 -11.69 -28.83 -1.49
N ILE A 295 -11.31 -27.93 -0.58
CA ILE A 295 -9.96 -27.90 0.00
C ILE A 295 -9.86 -29.03 1.00
#